data_AF-A0A553PRK6-F1
#
_entry.id   AF-A0A553PRK6-F1
#
_cell.length_a   1.000
_cell.length_b   1.000
_cell.length_c   1.000
_cell.angle_alpha   90.00
_cell.angle_beta   90.00
_cell.angle_gamma   90.00
#
_symmetry.space_group_name_H-M   'P 1'
#
loop_
_entity.id
_entity.type
_entity.pdbx_description
1 polymer ?
#
loop_
_entity_poly.entity_id
_entity_poly.type
_entity_poly.pdbx_seq_one_letter_code
_entity_poly.pdbx_strand_id
1 'polypeptide(L)'
;MVQMFYYEHRGKCCKKIWSHNGDPLKVYLHVEESWAETAGQSYLTLRPSWWKSNRIIVSEVSGTKRRFGYGKMVDNCGKGTIWIRGHFHEKHPSKDSDPYFKLTLTSAISSEDFHLGYCLSGVLERSHQKYTPYQMTHLAFVRRREDAHPNCSASNKPTPSQNFKSMLSSTFYKNICRVYQRQM
;
A
#
# COMPACT_ATOMS: atom_id res chain seq x y z
N MET A 1 -14.54 19.09 3.70
CA MET A 1 -15.39 18.28 2.78
C MET A 1 -14.59 17.16 2.09
N VAL A 2 -13.51 16.67 2.72
CA VAL A 2 -12.52 15.75 2.13
C VAL A 2 -13.03 14.31 1.99
N GLN A 3 -13.97 13.90 2.83
CA GLN A 3 -14.59 12.57 2.76
C GLN A 3 -15.42 12.36 1.47
N MET A 4 -16.07 13.41 0.95
CA MET A 4 -16.86 13.34 -0.28
C MET A 4 -15.99 13.05 -1.50
N PHE A 5 -14.80 13.65 -1.58
CA PHE A 5 -13.86 13.39 -2.67
C PHE A 5 -13.53 11.91 -2.81
N TYR A 6 -13.20 11.24 -1.69
CA TYR A 6 -12.87 9.81 -1.70
C TYR A 6 -14.08 8.94 -2.06
N TYR A 7 -15.28 9.33 -1.65
CA TYR A 7 -16.51 8.63 -2.02
C TYR A 7 -16.77 8.72 -3.53
N GLU A 8 -16.68 9.93 -4.10
CA GLU A 8 -16.90 10.17 -5.53
C GLU A 8 -15.88 9.47 -6.43
N HIS A 9 -14.65 9.30 -5.95
CA HIS A 9 -13.56 8.70 -6.71
C HIS A 9 -13.36 7.21 -6.41
N ARG A 10 -14.14 6.63 -5.50
CA ARG A 10 -14.12 5.18 -5.20
C ARG A 10 -14.43 4.38 -6.46
N GLY A 11 -13.62 3.36 -6.74
CA GLY A 11 -13.69 2.56 -7.97
C GLY A 11 -13.30 3.28 -9.27
N LYS A 12 -12.90 4.56 -9.21
CA LYS A 12 -12.45 5.37 -10.36
C LYS A 12 -10.93 5.56 -10.31
N CYS A 13 -10.38 6.51 -11.06
CA CYS A 13 -8.94 6.74 -11.20
C CYS A 13 -8.15 6.80 -9.88
N CYS A 14 -7.30 5.79 -9.64
CA CYS A 14 -6.39 5.71 -8.49
C CYS A 14 -5.39 6.86 -8.45
N LYS A 15 -4.93 7.33 -9.62
CA LYS A 15 -3.96 8.42 -9.70
C LYS A 15 -4.52 9.73 -9.13
N LYS A 16 -5.82 10.00 -9.30
CA LYS A 16 -6.49 11.14 -8.66
C LYS A 16 -6.52 11.02 -7.14
N ILE A 17 -6.85 9.84 -6.62
CA ILE A 17 -6.85 9.55 -5.18
C ILE A 17 -5.45 9.71 -4.59
N TRP A 18 -4.42 9.18 -5.26
CA TRP A 18 -3.02 9.36 -4.87
C TRP A 18 -2.68 10.85 -4.76
N SER A 19 -2.87 11.61 -5.85
CA SER A 19 -2.51 13.03 -5.88
C SER A 19 -3.19 13.83 -4.77
N HIS A 20 -4.45 13.49 -4.46
CA HIS A 20 -5.19 14.11 -3.36
C HIS A 20 -4.67 13.72 -1.98
N ASN A 21 -4.23 12.46 -1.79
CA ASN A 21 -3.73 11.97 -0.51
C ASN A 21 -2.39 12.62 -0.11
N GLY A 22 -1.60 13.06 -1.10
CA GLY A 22 -0.35 13.79 -0.91
C GLY A 22 0.91 13.01 -1.30
N ASP A 23 2.05 13.70 -1.24
CA ASP A 23 3.40 13.16 -1.50
C ASP A 23 4.28 13.29 -0.24
N PRO A 24 4.84 12.20 0.31
CA PRO A 24 4.79 10.83 -0.20
C PRO A 24 3.50 10.10 0.16
N LEU A 25 3.06 9.21 -0.75
CA LEU A 25 1.95 8.31 -0.48
C LEU A 25 2.43 7.19 0.45
N LYS A 26 1.81 7.05 1.62
CA LYS A 26 2.12 5.99 2.58
C LYS A 26 1.21 4.79 2.37
N VAL A 27 1.80 3.62 2.15
CA VAL A 27 1.12 2.34 1.95
C VAL A 27 1.46 1.42 3.11
N TYR A 28 0.49 1.12 3.94
CA TYR A 28 0.62 0.19 5.06
C TYR A 28 0.61 -1.24 4.55
N LEU A 29 1.54 -2.05 5.03
CA LEU A 29 1.67 -3.45 4.66
C LEU A 29 1.25 -4.34 5.82
N HIS A 30 0.37 -5.28 5.54
CA HIS A 30 -0.05 -6.32 6.46
C HIS A 30 0.43 -7.65 5.91
N VAL A 31 1.25 -8.35 6.69
CA VAL A 31 1.80 -9.65 6.30
C VAL A 31 0.63 -10.61 6.02
N GLU A 32 0.71 -11.33 4.91
CA GLU A 32 -0.23 -12.42 4.66
C GLU A 32 0.00 -13.55 5.68
N GLU A 33 -1.06 -14.19 6.17
CA GLU A 33 -0.99 -15.20 7.24
C GLU A 33 -0.06 -16.40 6.93
N SER A 34 0.32 -16.60 5.66
CA SER A 34 1.24 -17.65 5.20
C SER A 34 2.70 -17.20 5.03
N TRP A 35 3.03 -15.91 5.17
CA TRP A 35 4.39 -15.39 4.98
C TRP A 35 5.16 -15.34 6.32
N ALA A 36 6.30 -16.03 6.38
CA ALA A 36 7.02 -16.35 7.61
C ALA A 36 7.75 -15.18 8.32
N GLU A 37 7.73 -13.97 7.74
CA GLU A 37 8.37 -12.81 8.38
C GLU A 37 7.39 -12.12 9.34
N THR A 38 7.60 -12.31 10.65
CA THR A 38 6.91 -11.54 11.70
C THR A 38 7.46 -10.11 11.73
N ALA A 39 7.29 -9.35 10.65
CA ALA A 39 7.63 -7.93 10.63
C ALA A 39 6.44 -7.14 11.21
N GLY A 40 6.61 -6.58 12.40
CA GLY A 40 5.67 -5.60 12.94
C GLY A 40 5.49 -4.42 11.97
N GLN A 41 4.25 -3.91 11.85
CA GLN A 41 3.81 -2.77 11.04
C GLN A 41 4.85 -2.23 10.03
N SER A 42 4.94 -2.86 8.85
CA SER A 42 5.76 -2.35 7.75
C SER A 42 4.96 -1.40 6.86
N TYR A 43 5.65 -0.47 6.20
CA TYR A 43 5.01 0.41 5.22
C TYR A 43 5.96 0.82 4.09
N LEU A 44 5.38 1.10 2.94
CA LEU A 44 6.06 1.76 1.83
C LEU A 44 5.74 3.25 1.86
N THR A 45 6.71 4.08 1.46
CA THR A 45 6.45 5.44 1.01
C THR A 45 6.76 5.53 -0.48
N LEU A 46 5.83 6.09 -1.23
CA LEU A 46 5.89 6.20 -2.67
C LEU A 46 5.92 7.67 -3.04
N ARG A 47 7.01 8.09 -3.67
CA ARG A 47 7.21 9.48 -4.10
C ARG A 47 7.40 9.52 -5.61
N PRO A 48 6.61 10.31 -6.36
CA PRO A 48 6.90 10.60 -7.75
C PRO A 48 8.28 11.23 -7.90
N SER A 49 9.06 10.76 -8.88
CA SER A 49 10.30 11.43 -9.26
C SER A 49 9.98 12.69 -10.05
N TRP A 50 10.41 13.84 -9.55
CA TRP A 50 10.21 15.13 -10.21
C TRP A 50 10.71 15.17 -11.66
N TRP A 51 11.83 14.51 -11.98
CA TRP A 51 12.38 14.46 -13.34
C TRP A 51 11.74 13.45 -14.30
N LYS A 52 11.01 12.45 -13.79
CA LYS A 52 10.50 11.33 -14.60
C LYS A 52 9.11 10.97 -14.11
N SER A 53 8.09 11.39 -14.87
CA SER A 53 6.68 11.30 -14.50
C SER A 53 6.19 9.89 -14.11
N ASN A 54 6.80 8.84 -14.68
CA ASN A 54 6.44 7.45 -14.40
C ASN A 54 7.40 6.74 -13.44
N ARG A 55 8.48 7.39 -13.00
CA ARG A 55 9.43 6.81 -12.04
C ARG A 55 8.99 7.17 -10.63
N ILE A 56 8.84 6.16 -9.79
CA ILE A 56 8.49 6.29 -8.38
C ILE A 56 9.70 5.90 -7.55
N ILE A 57 10.04 6.74 -6.58
CA ILE A 57 10.99 6.43 -5.52
C ILE A 57 10.20 5.67 -4.46
N VAL A 58 10.65 4.47 -4.14
CA VAL A 58 10.02 3.59 -3.16
C VAL A 58 10.95 3.47 -1.97
N SER A 59 10.46 3.74 -0.77
CA SER A 59 11.18 3.37 0.45
C SER A 59 10.32 2.47 1.31
N GLU A 60 10.90 1.36 1.76
CA GLU A 60 10.27 0.42 2.66
C GLU A 60 10.84 0.61 4.05
N VAL A 61 9.95 0.69 5.05
CA VAL A 61 10.31 0.73 6.46
C VAL A 61 9.70 -0.50 7.12
N SER A 62 10.55 -1.33 7.70
CA SER A 62 10.18 -2.58 8.38
C SER A 62 10.94 -2.65 9.71
N GLY A 63 10.28 -2.27 10.80
CA GLY A 63 10.93 -2.06 12.10
C GLY A 63 12.05 -1.01 12.01
N THR A 64 13.28 -1.41 12.32
CA THR A 64 14.48 -0.55 12.22
C THR A 64 15.12 -0.56 10.83
N LYS A 65 14.74 -1.51 9.97
CA LYS A 65 15.31 -1.64 8.62
C LYS A 65 14.63 -0.67 7.67
N ARG A 66 15.45 -0.04 6.81
CA ARG A 66 14.98 0.82 5.72
C ARG A 66 15.62 0.40 4.41
N ARG A 67 14.80 0.19 3.39
CA ARG A 67 15.25 -0.13 2.02
C ARG A 67 14.77 0.95 1.07
N PHE A 68 15.58 1.25 0.06
CA PHE A 68 15.26 2.25 -0.96
C PHE A 68 15.28 1.59 -2.32
N GLY A 69 14.41 2.03 -3.22
CA GLY A 69 14.26 1.43 -4.54
C GLY A 69 13.61 2.37 -5.53
N TYR A 70 13.54 1.91 -6.77
CA TYR A 70 12.79 2.60 -7.82
C TYR A 70 11.79 1.66 -8.44
N GLY A 71 10.61 2.20 -8.70
CA GLY A 71 9.56 1.55 -9.47
C GLY A 71 9.15 2.38 -10.69
N LYS A 72 8.54 1.71 -11.65
CA LYS A 72 7.78 2.33 -12.74
C LYS A 72 6.30 2.18 -12.42
N MET A 73 5.59 3.30 -12.36
CA MET A 73 4.14 3.31 -12.27
C MET A 73 3.52 3.05 -13.64
N VAL A 74 2.50 2.21 -13.66
CA VAL A 74 1.61 1.97 -14.79
C VAL A 74 0.19 2.17 -14.27
N ASP A 75 -0.53 3.13 -14.84
CA ASP A 75 -1.94 3.39 -14.54
C ASP A 75 -2.82 2.67 -15.56
N ASN A 76 -3.87 1.98 -15.11
CA ASN A 76 -4.82 1.28 -15.96
C ASN A 76 -5.83 2.24 -16.62
N CYS A 77 -5.34 3.35 -17.18
CA CYS A 77 -6.15 4.36 -17.89
C CYS A 77 -7.44 4.77 -17.15
N GLY A 78 -7.39 4.91 -15.82
CA GLY A 78 -8.55 5.34 -15.03
C GLY A 78 -9.51 4.23 -14.58
N LYS A 79 -9.25 2.95 -14.89
CA LYS A 79 -10.03 1.78 -14.42
C LYS A 79 -9.80 1.41 -12.94
N GLY A 80 -9.41 2.40 -12.14
CA GLY A 80 -9.24 2.24 -10.69
C GLY A 80 -8.24 1.21 -10.22
N THR A 81 -7.20 0.94 -11.02
CA THR A 81 -6.05 0.11 -10.60
C THR A 81 -4.75 0.72 -11.11
N ILE A 82 -3.73 0.72 -10.27
CA ILE A 82 -2.36 1.12 -10.61
C ILE A 82 -1.39 0.00 -10.21
N TRP A 83 -0.32 -0.13 -10.98
CA TRP A 83 0.79 -1.04 -10.68
C TRP A 83 2.08 -0.28 -10.56
N ILE A 84 2.92 -0.68 -9.62
CA ILE A 84 4.28 -0.18 -9.47
C ILE A 84 5.20 -1.38 -9.46
N ARG A 85 6.02 -1.50 -10.50
CA ARG A 85 7.00 -2.59 -10.62
C ARG A 85 8.39 -2.01 -10.52
N GLY A 86 9.24 -2.61 -9.68
CA GLY A 86 10.52 -2.02 -9.36
C GLY A 86 11.47 -2.97 -8.68
N HIS A 87 12.56 -2.40 -8.20
CA HIS A 87 13.50 -3.11 -7.36
C HIS A 87 14.12 -2.20 -6.29
N PHE A 88 14.51 -2.81 -5.18
CA PHE A 88 15.27 -2.18 -4.11
C PHE A 88 16.77 -2.20 -4.44
N HIS A 89 17.45 -1.12 -4.06
CA HIS A 89 18.89 -0.96 -4.11
C HIS A 89 19.43 -1.43 -2.77
N GLU A 90 19.97 -2.64 -2.74
CA GLU A 90 20.61 -3.17 -1.56
C GLU A 90 22.13 -3.09 -1.75
N LYS A 91 22.82 -2.44 -0.81
CA LYS A 91 24.29 -2.31 -0.87
C LYS A 91 24.99 -3.65 -0.69
N HIS A 92 24.35 -4.56 0.04
CA HIS A 92 24.77 -5.94 0.26
C HIS A 92 23.54 -6.84 0.09
N PRO A 93 23.21 -7.27 -1.13
CA PRO A 93 22.14 -8.23 -1.32
C PRO A 93 22.54 -9.53 -0.62
N SER A 94 21.83 -9.89 0.45
CA SER A 94 21.89 -11.27 0.94
C SER A 94 21.34 -12.19 -0.15
N LYS A 95 21.83 -13.41 -0.26
CA LYS A 95 21.30 -14.42 -1.19
C LYS A 95 19.78 -14.64 -1.04
N ASP A 96 19.24 -14.29 0.12
CA ASP A 96 17.83 -14.43 0.47
C ASP A 96 17.01 -13.13 0.34
N SER A 97 17.58 -12.04 -0.21
CA SER A 97 16.78 -10.83 -0.42
C SER A 97 15.99 -10.90 -1.72
N ASP A 98 14.72 -10.48 -1.66
CA ASP A 98 13.90 -10.28 -2.84
C ASP A 98 14.04 -8.83 -3.32
N PRO A 99 14.95 -8.52 -4.26
CA PRO A 99 15.13 -7.15 -4.70
C PRO A 99 13.94 -6.66 -5.52
N TYR A 100 13.22 -7.53 -6.24
CA TYR A 100 12.14 -7.13 -7.12
C TYR A 100 10.79 -7.11 -6.41
N PHE A 101 9.98 -6.10 -6.72
CA PHE A 101 8.63 -5.98 -6.17
C PHE A 101 7.63 -5.56 -7.24
N LYS A 102 6.38 -5.95 -7.02
CA LYS A 102 5.20 -5.50 -7.74
C LYS A 102 4.14 -5.13 -6.72
N LEU A 103 3.84 -3.84 -6.64
CA LEU A 103 2.73 -3.32 -5.85
C LEU A 103 1.54 -3.10 -6.78
N THR A 104 0.40 -3.70 -6.44
CA THR A 104 -0.88 -3.48 -7.11
C THR A 104 -1.78 -2.74 -6.14
N LEU A 105 -2.33 -1.58 -6.51
CA LEU A 105 -3.31 -0.84 -5.71
C LEU A 105 -4.57 -0.57 -6.53
N THR A 106 -5.72 -0.67 -5.89
CA THR A 106 -7.04 -0.39 -6.46
C THR A 106 -7.84 0.56 -5.58
N SER A 107 -8.68 1.36 -6.23
CA SER A 107 -9.67 2.23 -5.59
C SER A 107 -11.02 1.54 -5.42
N ALA A 108 -11.19 0.33 -5.98
CA ALA A 108 -12.37 -0.51 -5.82
C ALA A 108 -12.34 -1.20 -4.45
N ILE A 109 -12.34 -0.40 -3.38
CA ILE A 109 -12.29 -0.91 -2.01
C ILE A 109 -13.69 -1.29 -1.52
N SER A 110 -13.76 -2.21 -0.55
CA SER A 110 -15.02 -2.63 0.08
C SER A 110 -15.63 -1.49 0.91
N SER A 111 -16.91 -1.59 1.26
CA SER A 111 -17.57 -0.52 2.02
C SER A 111 -17.07 -0.53 3.46
N GLU A 112 -16.73 -1.70 3.97
CA GLU A 112 -16.10 -1.93 5.26
C GLU A 112 -14.74 -1.22 5.32
N ASP A 113 -13.86 -1.46 4.35
CA ASP A 113 -12.54 -0.82 4.30
C ASP A 113 -12.65 0.71 4.14
N PHE A 114 -13.62 1.16 3.36
CA PHE A 114 -13.90 2.59 3.21
C PHE A 114 -14.33 3.23 4.54
N HIS A 115 -15.18 2.56 5.32
CA HIS A 115 -15.60 3.03 6.66
C HIS A 115 -14.45 3.00 7.67
N LEU A 116 -13.51 2.07 7.53
CA LEU A 116 -12.26 2.05 8.32
C LEU A 116 -11.27 3.15 7.92
N GLY A 117 -11.60 3.95 6.91
CA GLY A 117 -10.83 5.12 6.49
C GLY A 117 -9.76 4.84 5.45
N TYR A 118 -9.79 3.67 4.80
CA TYR A 118 -8.94 3.39 3.66
C TYR A 118 -9.47 4.05 2.38
N CYS A 119 -8.57 4.38 1.45
CA CYS A 119 -8.90 4.93 0.14
C CYS A 119 -8.36 4.10 -1.02
N LEU A 120 -7.34 3.27 -0.78
CA LEU A 120 -6.84 2.27 -1.73
C LEU A 120 -6.52 0.99 -0.97
N SER A 121 -6.69 -0.16 -1.62
CA SER A 121 -6.28 -1.48 -1.14
C SER A 121 -5.55 -2.24 -2.24
N GLY A 122 -4.88 -3.32 -1.91
CA GLY A 122 -4.22 -4.18 -2.89
C GLY A 122 -3.17 -5.09 -2.27
N VAL A 123 -2.13 -5.42 -3.04
CA VAL A 123 -1.15 -6.43 -2.68
C VAL A 123 0.27 -6.02 -3.06
N LEU A 124 1.22 -6.41 -2.23
CA LEU A 124 2.65 -6.37 -2.51
C LEU A 124 3.14 -7.79 -2.79
N GLU A 125 3.65 -7.97 -4.00
CA GLU A 125 4.26 -9.21 -4.44
C GLU A 125 5.78 -9.01 -4.57
N ARG A 126 6.57 -10.03 -4.24
CA ARG A 126 8.04 -10.01 -4.26
C ARG A 126 8.61 -11.14 -5.10
N SER A 127 9.84 -10.96 -5.56
CA SER A 127 10.59 -11.98 -6.28
C SER A 127 12.10 -11.74 -6.17
N HIS A 128 12.84 -12.85 -6.08
CA HIS A 128 14.31 -12.86 -6.17
C HIS A 128 14.80 -12.53 -7.59
N GLN A 129 14.01 -12.86 -8.62
CA GLN A 129 14.40 -12.73 -10.03
C GLN A 129 13.39 -11.89 -10.83
N LYS A 130 13.90 -11.07 -11.75
CA LYS A 130 13.10 -10.10 -12.52
C LYS A 130 11.95 -10.72 -13.32
N TYR A 131 12.15 -11.95 -13.82
CA TYR A 131 11.25 -12.64 -14.75
C TYR A 131 10.56 -13.87 -14.16
N THR A 132 10.79 -14.17 -12.88
CA THR A 132 10.18 -15.28 -12.14
C THR A 132 8.83 -14.83 -11.58
N PRO A 133 7.85 -15.74 -11.36
CA PRO A 133 6.58 -15.38 -10.76
C PRO A 133 6.79 -14.64 -9.45
N TYR A 134 6.08 -13.53 -9.29
CA TYR A 134 6.03 -12.82 -8.03
C TYR A 134 5.16 -13.62 -7.06
N GLN A 135 5.59 -13.68 -5.80
CA GLN A 135 4.81 -14.28 -4.72
C GLN A 135 4.17 -13.16 -3.91
N MET A 136 2.89 -13.32 -3.57
CA MET A 136 2.21 -12.40 -2.66
C MET A 136 2.86 -12.50 -1.28
N THR A 137 3.16 -11.37 -0.67
CA THR A 137 3.81 -11.33 0.66
C THR A 137 3.02 -10.50 1.66
N HIS A 138 2.40 -9.40 1.19
CA HIS A 138 1.64 -8.51 2.03
C HIS A 138 0.37 -8.05 1.32
N LEU A 139 -0.68 -7.85 2.12
CA LEU A 139 -1.77 -6.97 1.76
C LEU A 139 -1.32 -5.51 1.94
N ALA A 140 -1.79 -4.63 1.07
CA ALA A 140 -1.37 -3.23 1.00
C ALA A 140 -2.57 -2.29 1.13
N PHE A 141 -2.47 -1.28 1.99
CA PHE A 141 -3.56 -0.34 2.24
C PHE A 141 -3.08 1.09 2.31
N VAL A 142 -3.88 2.02 1.80
CA VAL A 142 -3.63 3.46 1.91
C VAL A 142 -4.76 4.07 2.71
N ARG A 143 -4.41 4.75 3.80
CA ARG A 143 -5.38 5.53 4.58
C ARG A 143 -5.61 6.88 3.93
N ARG A 144 -6.85 7.37 4.04
CA ARG A 144 -7.20 8.75 3.71
C ARG A 144 -6.31 9.69 4.51
N ARG A 145 -5.94 10.81 3.91
CA ARG A 145 -5.35 11.93 4.65
C ARG A 145 -6.44 12.46 5.58
N GLU A 146 -6.18 12.41 6.88
CA GLU A 146 -6.99 13.13 7.85
C GLU A 146 -6.79 14.62 7.58
N ASP A 147 -7.89 15.37 7.54
CA ASP A 147 -7.82 16.83 7.52
C ASP A 147 -6.99 17.23 8.75
N ALA A 148 -5.83 17.84 8.53
CA ALA A 148 -5.16 18.55 9.61
C ALA A 148 -6.10 19.70 10.01
N HIS A 149 -6.98 19.45 10.97
CA HIS A 149 -7.68 20.53 11.65
C HIS A 149 -6.60 21.47 12.21
N PRO A 150 -6.60 22.78 11.88
CA PRO A 150 -5.56 23.68 12.35
C PRO A 150 -5.58 23.97 13.86
N ASN A 151 -6.47 23.34 14.63
CA ASN A 151 -6.52 23.46 16.08
C ASN A 151 -6.65 22.08 16.73
N CYS A 152 -5.54 21.36 16.86
CA CYS A 152 -5.32 20.37 17.92
C CYS A 152 -3.81 20.27 18.15
N SER A 153 -3.25 21.33 18.72
CA SER A 153 -1.95 21.27 19.38
C SER A 153 -2.00 20.24 20.50
N ALA A 154 -1.11 19.26 20.41
CA ALA A 154 -0.47 18.54 21.50
C ALA A 154 -1.30 18.28 22.78
N SER A 155 -1.91 17.10 22.89
CA SER A 155 -1.65 16.19 24.01
C SER A 155 -2.34 14.84 23.77
N ASN A 156 -1.76 13.80 24.35
CA ASN A 156 -2.19 12.40 24.38
C ASN A 156 -1.51 11.48 23.35
N LYS A 157 -0.35 10.95 23.79
CA LYS A 157 0.19 9.67 23.30
C LYS A 157 -0.91 8.60 23.49
N PRO A 158 -1.29 7.83 22.44
CA PRO A 158 -2.09 6.64 22.66
C PRO A 158 -1.19 5.54 23.24
N THR A 159 -1.51 5.11 24.45
CA THR A 159 -1.07 3.83 25.02
C THR A 159 -1.48 2.66 24.13
N PRO A 160 -0.65 1.62 23.97
CA PRO A 160 -0.96 0.48 23.10
C PRO A 160 -2.00 -0.43 23.79
N SER A 161 -3.28 -0.22 23.55
CA SER A 161 -4.34 -1.14 24.02
C SER A 161 -4.50 -2.30 23.04
N GLN A 162 -4.52 -3.50 23.63
CA GLN A 162 -4.23 -4.80 23.03
C GLN A 162 -5.33 -5.39 22.13
N ASN A 163 -6.17 -4.59 21.48
CA ASN A 163 -7.37 -5.09 20.79
C ASN A 163 -7.35 -5.00 19.25
N PHE A 164 -6.17 -4.89 18.62
CA PHE A 164 -6.08 -4.89 17.14
C PHE A 164 -6.12 -6.28 16.50
N LYS A 165 -5.97 -7.35 17.27
CA LYS A 165 -5.93 -8.73 16.73
C LYS A 165 -7.31 -9.34 16.48
N SER A 166 -8.38 -8.83 17.10
CA SER A 166 -9.74 -9.39 16.99
C SER A 166 -10.57 -8.83 15.82
N MET A 167 -10.04 -7.85 15.07
CA MET A 167 -10.78 -7.16 14.00
C MET A 167 -10.34 -7.53 12.57
N LEU A 168 -9.42 -8.48 12.40
CA LEU A 168 -9.17 -9.14 11.12
C LEU A 168 -10.22 -10.25 10.92
N SER A 169 -11.47 -9.84 10.71
CA SER A 169 -12.56 -10.79 10.46
C SER A 169 -12.31 -11.58 9.17
N SER A 170 -12.57 -12.89 9.21
CA SER A 170 -12.61 -13.84 8.08
C SER A 170 -13.25 -13.29 6.79
N THR A 171 -14.18 -12.33 6.89
CA THR A 171 -14.82 -11.66 5.75
C THR A 171 -13.89 -10.74 4.95
N PHE A 172 -12.87 -10.16 5.59
CA PHE A 172 -11.88 -9.27 4.96
C PHE A 172 -11.03 -10.00 3.90
N TYR A 173 -10.44 -11.14 4.28
CA TYR A 173 -9.68 -11.99 3.36
C TYR A 173 -10.57 -12.57 2.24
N LYS A 174 -11.83 -12.96 2.56
CA LYS A 174 -12.79 -13.48 1.57
C LYS A 174 -13.16 -12.47 0.48
N ASN A 175 -13.29 -11.19 0.83
CA ASN A 175 -13.61 -10.14 -0.14
C ASN A 175 -12.42 -9.80 -1.05
N ILE A 176 -11.20 -9.86 -0.53
CA ILE A 176 -9.97 -9.73 -1.34
C ILE A 176 -9.89 -10.87 -2.36
N CYS A 177 -9.99 -12.14 -1.93
CA CYS A 177 -9.94 -13.28 -2.85
C CYS A 177 -11.01 -13.22 -3.96
N ARG A 178 -12.23 -12.74 -3.64
CA ARG A 178 -13.33 -12.61 -4.63
C ARG A 178 -13.06 -11.55 -5.71
N VAL A 179 -12.39 -10.45 -5.37
CA VAL A 179 -12.02 -9.41 -6.36
C VAL A 179 -10.90 -9.93 -7.29
N TYR A 180 -9.97 -10.72 -6.75
CA TYR A 180 -8.84 -11.27 -7.52
C TYR A 180 -9.23 -12.45 -8.43
N GLN A 181 -10.20 -13.30 -8.06
CA GLN A 181 -10.69 -14.39 -8.92
C GLN A 181 -11.49 -13.93 -10.15
N ARG A 182 -11.93 -12.66 -10.20
CA ARG A 182 -12.68 -12.11 -11.35
C ARG A 182 -11.80 -11.42 -12.40
N GLN A 183 -10.49 -11.34 -12.19
CA GLN A 183 -9.55 -10.65 -13.08
C GLN A 183 -8.50 -11.57 -13.73
N MET A 184 -8.58 -12.88 -13.54
CA MET A 184 -7.95 -13.90 -14.40
C MET A 184 -8.99 -14.49 -15.33
#